data_AF-A0A840E5J7-F1
#
_entry.id   AF-A0A840E5J7-F1
#
_cell.length_a   1.000
_cell.length_b   1.000
_cell.length_c   1.000
_cell.angle_alpha   90.00
_cell.angle_beta   90.00
_cell.angle_gamma   90.00
#
_symmetry.space_group_name_H-M   'P 1'
#
loop_
_entity.id
_entity.type
_entity.pdbx_description
1 polymer ?
#
loop_
_entity_poly.entity_id
_entity_poly.type
_entity_poly.pdbx_seq_one_letter_code
_entity_poly.pdbx_strand_id
1 'polypeptide(L)'
;MLRFTLYIACLFPMFLGSQTLLDTLAVEICDCMTEAPEIVYPRIQAANCVNLVAELHARQIKLELQLSADNAADRQSLGNLLIDRLTAGCPVLYGLTPEAEEVKLYYNDIPLSKRTEPKTGPKNPPPDPLETTLREGQELYQAEGTFVGISADGELLVRFPSGRQYSFLAQSRQLRRLDLRPGQHVRVVYRYHWRGGGREVRRRLISVE
;
A
#
# COMPACT_ATOMS: atom_id res chain seq x y z
N MET A 1 73.07 0.82 35.16
CA MET A 1 72.50 1.47 33.95
C MET A 1 71.11 0.88 33.71
N LEU A 2 70.08 1.66 34.04
CA LEU A 2 68.67 1.34 33.84
C LEU A 2 68.33 1.31 32.35
N ARG A 3 67.56 0.30 31.90
CA ARG A 3 66.78 0.39 30.66
C ARG A 3 65.34 -0.04 30.94
N PHE A 4 64.56 0.96 31.32
CA PHE A 4 63.10 1.00 31.18
C PHE A 4 62.76 0.84 29.69
N THR A 5 62.16 -0.27 29.29
CA THR A 5 61.46 -0.37 28.00
C THR A 5 59.98 -0.62 28.30
N LEU A 6 59.27 0.50 28.26
CA LEU A 6 57.85 0.68 28.42
C LEU A 6 57.14 -0.05 27.26
N TYR A 7 56.60 -1.24 27.50
CA TYR A 7 55.64 -1.84 26.58
C TYR A 7 54.33 -1.08 26.71
N ILE A 8 54.16 -0.10 25.83
CA ILE A 8 52.93 0.65 25.60
C ILE A 8 51.84 -0.38 25.29
N ALA A 9 50.92 -0.54 26.23
CA ALA A 9 49.69 -1.26 26.06
C ALA A 9 48.93 -0.60 24.90
N CYS A 10 48.81 -1.31 23.78
CA CYS A 10 47.84 -1.00 22.74
C CYS A 10 46.44 -1.13 23.34
N LEU A 11 45.96 -0.04 23.94
CA LEU A 11 44.55 0.26 24.12
C LEU A 11 43.94 0.40 22.73
N PHE A 12 43.63 -0.73 22.09
CA PHE A 12 42.65 -0.77 21.03
C PHE A 12 41.30 -0.51 21.71
N PRO A 13 40.64 0.64 21.47
CA PRO A 13 39.29 0.82 21.97
C PRO A 13 38.43 -0.17 21.17
N MET A 14 38.05 -1.27 21.81
CA MET A 14 36.92 -2.05 21.34
C MET A 14 35.71 -1.12 21.43
N PHE A 15 35.37 -0.48 20.32
CA PHE A 15 34.02 0.04 20.10
C PHE A 15 33.09 -1.18 20.04
N LEU A 16 32.79 -1.76 21.20
CA LEU A 16 31.58 -2.56 21.40
C LEU A 16 30.43 -1.57 21.26
N GLY A 17 29.96 -1.38 20.03
CA GLY A 17 28.71 -0.67 19.79
C GLY A 17 27.63 -1.40 20.56
N SER A 18 27.14 -0.80 21.64
CA SER A 18 25.94 -1.28 22.32
C SER A 18 24.80 -1.22 21.32
N GLN A 19 24.43 -2.36 20.75
CA GLN A 19 23.22 -2.45 19.94
C GLN A 19 22.06 -2.08 20.84
N THR A 20 21.36 -1.00 20.49
CA THR A 20 20.21 -0.56 21.26
C THR A 20 19.05 -1.51 20.99
N LEU A 21 18.12 -1.70 21.95
CA LEU A 21 16.94 -2.54 21.72
C LEU A 21 16.21 -2.15 20.43
N LEU A 22 16.11 -0.85 20.13
CA LEU A 22 15.50 -0.35 18.90
C LEU A 22 16.23 -0.81 17.62
N ASP A 23 17.56 -1.01 17.67
CA ASP A 23 18.31 -1.57 16.54
C ASP A 23 17.93 -3.03 16.31
N THR A 24 17.90 -3.83 17.39
CA THR A 24 17.51 -5.23 17.31
C THR A 24 16.09 -5.38 16.77
N LEU A 25 15.15 -4.61 17.30
CA LEU A 25 13.75 -4.62 16.84
C LEU A 25 13.64 -4.19 15.37
N ALA A 26 14.40 -3.18 14.93
CA ALA A 26 14.37 -2.71 13.55
C ALA A 26 14.90 -3.78 12.57
N VAL A 27 15.96 -4.50 12.95
CA VAL A 27 16.50 -5.62 12.14
C VAL A 27 15.46 -6.73 12.02
N GLU A 28 14.89 -7.19 13.13
CA GLU A 28 13.91 -8.28 13.11
C GLU A 28 12.62 -7.92 12.35
N ILE A 29 12.16 -6.67 12.47
CA ILE A 29 11.01 -6.18 11.69
C ILE A 29 11.36 -6.18 10.20
N CYS A 30 12.57 -5.77 9.83
CA CYS A 30 12.98 -5.79 8.43
C CYS A 30 13.12 -7.21 7.90
N ASP A 31 13.66 -8.14 8.69
CA ASP A 31 13.76 -9.55 8.33
C ASP A 31 12.37 -10.15 8.10
N CYS A 32 11.42 -9.90 9.00
CA CYS A 32 10.01 -10.28 8.83
C CYS A 32 9.39 -9.73 7.53
N MET A 33 9.74 -8.49 7.16
CA MET A 33 9.26 -7.91 5.91
C MET A 33 9.92 -8.53 4.67
N THR A 34 11.17 -8.99 4.78
CA THR A 34 11.96 -9.55 3.69
C THR A 34 11.64 -11.02 3.39
N GLU A 35 11.19 -11.77 4.40
CA GLU A 35 10.85 -13.20 4.25
C GLU A 35 9.68 -13.47 3.30
N ALA A 36 8.81 -12.48 3.05
CA ALA A 36 7.69 -12.66 2.15
C ALA A 36 8.13 -12.59 0.67
N PRO A 37 7.80 -13.59 -0.16
CA PRO A 37 8.18 -13.62 -1.58
C PRO A 37 7.52 -12.50 -2.40
N GLU A 38 6.37 -11.98 -1.95
CA GLU A 38 5.69 -10.83 -2.56
C GLU A 38 4.91 -10.04 -1.50
N ILE A 39 5.24 -8.76 -1.32
CA ILE A 39 4.58 -7.86 -0.36
C ILE A 39 3.33 -7.26 -1.01
N VAL A 40 2.19 -7.95 -0.97
CA VAL A 40 0.95 -7.47 -1.61
C VAL A 40 0.42 -6.19 -0.93
N TYR A 41 0.48 -6.12 0.41
CA TYR A 41 -0.03 -4.98 1.20
C TYR A 41 1.04 -4.45 2.17
N PRO A 42 1.90 -3.52 1.72
CA PRO A 42 3.06 -3.06 2.52
C PRO A 42 2.68 -2.53 3.90
N ARG A 43 1.61 -1.73 4.00
CA ARG A 43 1.16 -1.16 5.28
C ARG A 43 0.67 -2.23 6.26
N ILE A 44 -0.12 -3.18 5.78
CA ILE A 44 -0.68 -4.26 6.63
C ILE A 44 0.45 -5.19 7.07
N GLN A 45 1.35 -5.53 6.16
CA GLN A 45 2.48 -6.40 6.45
C GLN A 45 3.46 -5.76 7.44
N ALA A 46 3.81 -4.48 7.25
CA ALA A 46 4.64 -3.76 8.22
C ALA A 46 3.99 -3.72 9.61
N ALA A 47 2.69 -3.45 9.69
CA ALA A 47 1.96 -3.48 10.97
C ALA A 47 1.98 -4.88 11.61
N ASN A 48 1.81 -5.95 10.82
CA ASN A 48 1.87 -7.32 11.32
C ASN A 48 3.28 -7.69 11.82
N CYS A 49 4.33 -7.29 11.10
CA CYS A 49 5.71 -7.52 11.53
C CYS A 49 6.04 -6.75 12.82
N VAL A 50 5.62 -5.50 12.93
CA VAL A 50 5.77 -4.72 14.18
C VAL A 50 5.04 -5.39 15.32
N ASN A 51 3.81 -5.88 15.12
CA ASN A 51 3.05 -6.57 16.16
C ASN A 51 3.73 -7.87 16.60
N LEU A 52 4.16 -8.70 15.64
CA LEU A 52 4.83 -9.97 15.90
C LEU A 52 6.11 -9.76 16.72
N VAL A 53 6.98 -8.86 16.27
CA VAL A 53 8.23 -8.55 16.96
C VAL A 53 7.97 -7.90 18.32
N ALA A 54 6.98 -7.02 18.43
CA ALA A 54 6.61 -6.42 19.72
C ALA A 54 6.11 -7.46 20.73
N GLU A 55 5.37 -8.47 20.30
CA GLU A 55 4.91 -9.57 21.16
C GLU A 55 6.08 -10.46 21.60
N LEU A 56 6.99 -10.80 20.68
CA LEU A 56 8.19 -11.59 20.98
C LEU A 56 9.11 -10.89 22.01
N HIS A 57 9.19 -9.57 21.95
CA HIS A 57 10.05 -8.75 22.81
C HIS A 57 9.28 -7.98 23.90
N ALA A 58 8.04 -8.36 24.20
CA ALA A 58 7.15 -7.60 25.08
C ALA A 58 7.77 -7.27 26.45
N ARG A 59 8.52 -8.22 27.03
CA ARG A 59 9.20 -8.02 28.32
C ARG A 59 10.30 -6.96 28.25
N GLN A 60 11.12 -6.98 27.19
CA GLN A 60 12.23 -6.04 27.01
C GLN A 60 11.71 -4.65 26.69
N ILE A 61 10.72 -4.56 25.79
CA ILE A 61 10.04 -3.30 25.44
C ILE A 61 9.43 -2.64 26.68
N LYS A 62 8.79 -3.42 27.55
CA LYS A 62 8.23 -2.90 28.80
C LYS A 62 9.31 -2.40 29.77
N LEU A 63 10.43 -3.08 29.86
CA LEU A 63 11.51 -2.73 30.80
C LEU A 63 12.32 -1.52 30.33
N GLU A 64 12.64 -1.44 29.04
CA GLU A 64 13.55 -0.42 28.50
C GLU A 64 12.82 0.81 27.94
N LEU A 65 11.66 0.61 27.32
CA LEU A 65 10.91 1.68 26.65
C LEU A 65 9.65 2.11 27.43
N GLN A 66 9.31 1.40 28.51
CA GLN A 66 8.08 1.63 29.29
C GLN A 66 6.79 1.54 28.44
N LEU A 67 6.84 0.79 27.33
CA LEU A 67 5.72 0.57 26.43
C LEU A 67 5.11 -0.82 26.64
N SER A 68 3.80 -0.95 26.45
CA SER A 68 3.12 -2.24 26.49
C SER A 68 2.84 -2.77 25.08
N ALA A 69 3.33 -3.97 24.76
CA ALA A 69 3.01 -4.64 23.49
C ALA A 69 1.51 -4.94 23.33
N ASP A 70 0.75 -5.07 24.42
CA ASP A 70 -0.69 -5.35 24.38
C ASP A 70 -1.54 -4.13 24.03
N ASN A 71 -1.01 -2.92 24.24
CA ASN A 71 -1.71 -1.67 24.02
C ASN A 71 -1.46 -1.16 22.58
N ALA A 72 -2.54 -0.96 21.81
CA ALA A 72 -2.44 -0.48 20.44
C ALA A 72 -1.76 0.90 20.32
N ALA A 73 -1.98 1.81 21.28
CA ALA A 73 -1.37 3.14 21.26
C ALA A 73 0.15 3.09 21.50
N ASP A 74 0.60 2.18 22.38
CA ASP A 74 2.02 1.98 22.68
C ASP A 74 2.72 1.28 21.51
N ARG A 75 2.05 0.34 20.83
CA ARG A 75 2.55 -0.26 19.59
C ARG A 75 2.74 0.76 18.48
N GLN A 76 1.83 1.72 18.36
CA GLN A 76 1.98 2.81 17.41
C GLN A 76 3.15 3.73 17.78
N SER A 77 3.31 4.03 19.07
CA SER A 77 4.46 4.79 19.57
C SER A 77 5.78 4.08 19.30
N LEU A 78 5.83 2.75 19.51
CA LEU A 78 6.98 1.92 19.17
C LEU A 78 7.30 2.00 17.67
N GLY A 79 6.28 1.88 16.82
CA GLY A 79 6.43 2.04 15.37
C GLY A 79 7.06 3.38 15.00
N ASN A 80 6.64 4.48 15.63
CA ASN A 80 7.20 5.81 15.39
C ASN A 80 8.67 5.93 15.80
N LEU A 81 9.07 5.30 16.92
CA LEU A 81 10.47 5.29 17.37
C LEU A 81 11.40 4.51 16.43
N LEU A 82 10.85 3.57 15.66
CA LEU A 82 11.60 2.69 14.76
C LEU A 82 11.74 3.26 13.35
N ILE A 83 11.00 4.31 12.97
CA ILE A 83 10.98 4.87 11.61
C ILE A 83 12.39 5.18 11.11
N ASP A 84 13.18 5.93 11.88
CA ASP A 84 14.52 6.37 11.46
C ASP A 84 15.48 5.19 11.25
N ARG A 85 15.38 4.16 12.11
CA ARG A 85 16.23 2.96 12.01
C ARG A 85 15.82 2.08 10.84
N LEU A 86 14.51 1.88 10.64
CA LEU A 86 13.98 1.10 9.54
C LEU A 86 14.28 1.75 8.19
N THR A 87 14.11 3.06 8.07
CA THR A 87 14.42 3.80 6.83
C THR A 87 15.91 3.81 6.48
N ALA A 88 16.78 3.79 7.49
CA ALA A 88 18.22 3.69 7.28
C ALA A 88 18.70 2.27 6.96
N GLY A 89 18.06 1.25 7.54
CA GLY A 89 18.57 -0.13 7.55
C GLY A 89 17.79 -1.15 6.72
N CYS A 90 16.58 -0.82 6.25
CA CYS A 90 15.69 -1.82 5.64
C CYS A 90 15.60 -1.71 4.11
N PRO A 91 16.28 -2.59 3.35
CA PRO A 91 16.34 -2.51 1.90
C PRO A 91 14.98 -2.73 1.22
N VAL A 92 14.07 -3.48 1.88
CA VAL A 92 12.70 -3.70 1.40
C VAL A 92 11.96 -2.37 1.18
N LEU A 93 12.22 -1.37 2.03
CA LEU A 93 11.54 -0.08 1.94
C LEU A 93 11.91 0.71 0.67
N TYR A 94 13.11 0.50 0.10
CA TYR A 94 13.50 1.15 -1.16
C TYR A 94 12.71 0.63 -2.37
N GLY A 95 12.27 -0.63 -2.31
CA GLY A 95 11.40 -1.24 -3.32
C GLY A 95 9.93 -0.86 -3.18
N LEU A 96 9.54 -0.23 -2.06
CA LEU A 96 8.22 0.34 -1.84
C LEU A 96 8.15 1.75 -2.45
N THR A 97 8.40 1.87 -3.77
CA THR A 97 8.08 3.11 -4.47
C THR A 97 6.60 3.41 -4.27
N PRO A 98 6.20 4.69 -4.07
CA PRO A 98 4.79 5.05 -4.05
C PRO A 98 4.13 4.47 -5.29
N GLU A 99 3.04 3.71 -5.07
CA GLU A 99 2.23 3.15 -6.14
C GLU A 99 2.06 4.20 -7.23
N ALA A 100 2.27 3.79 -8.49
CA ALA A 100 1.97 4.63 -9.65
C ALA A 100 0.70 5.43 -9.35
N GLU A 101 0.88 6.75 -9.24
CA GLU A 101 0.02 7.65 -8.47
C GLU A 101 -1.45 7.31 -8.71
N GLU A 102 -2.11 6.64 -7.75
CA GLU A 102 -3.55 6.38 -7.84
C GLU A 102 -4.25 7.75 -7.72
N VAL A 103 -4.51 8.38 -8.85
CA VAL A 103 -5.13 9.70 -8.88
C VAL A 103 -6.61 9.52 -8.57
N LYS A 104 -7.02 10.06 -7.42
CA LYS A 104 -8.45 10.23 -7.10
C LYS A 104 -9.03 11.18 -8.13
N LEU A 105 -10.03 10.72 -8.89
CA LEU A 105 -10.70 11.56 -9.86
C LEU A 105 -11.72 12.44 -9.15
N TYR A 106 -11.66 13.75 -9.39
CA TYR A 106 -12.75 14.65 -9.06
C TYR A 106 -13.77 14.65 -10.20
N TYR A 107 -14.97 15.17 -9.92
CA TYR A 107 -16.06 15.19 -10.90
C TYR A 107 -15.67 15.86 -12.24
N ASN A 108 -14.74 16.83 -12.20
CA ASN A 108 -14.27 17.56 -13.37
C ASN A 108 -13.27 16.75 -14.24
N ASP A 109 -12.68 15.69 -13.68
CA ASP A 109 -11.61 14.93 -14.34
C ASP A 109 -12.16 13.74 -15.15
N ILE A 110 -13.46 13.42 -15.00
CA ILE A 110 -14.11 12.34 -15.71
C ILE A 110 -14.43 12.84 -17.13
N PRO A 111 -13.77 12.33 -18.19
CA PRO A 111 -14.18 12.65 -19.55
C PRO A 111 -15.62 12.12 -19.71
N LEU A 112 -16.58 13.04 -19.82
CA LEU A 112 -17.97 12.72 -20.14
C LEU A 112 -18.01 12.18 -21.58
N SER A 113 -17.60 10.93 -21.76
CA SER A 113 -17.55 10.29 -23.06
C SER A 113 -18.97 10.23 -23.61
N LYS A 114 -19.17 10.95 -24.71
CA LYS A 114 -20.42 11.13 -25.47
C LYS A 114 -21.47 11.93 -24.71
N ARG A 115 -21.48 13.25 -24.98
CA ARG A 115 -22.73 14.01 -25.16
C ARG A 115 -23.60 13.21 -26.13
N THR A 116 -24.40 12.30 -25.60
CA THR A 116 -25.62 11.87 -26.26
C THR A 116 -26.39 13.17 -26.41
N GLU A 117 -26.66 13.59 -27.65
CA GLU A 117 -27.47 14.78 -27.90
C GLU A 117 -28.63 14.80 -26.91
N PRO A 118 -28.87 15.93 -26.22
CA PRO A 118 -29.90 15.97 -25.20
C PRO A 118 -31.20 15.53 -25.85
N LYS A 119 -31.71 14.36 -25.43
CA LYS A 119 -33.05 13.90 -25.83
C LYS A 119 -34.00 15.03 -25.47
N THR A 120 -34.43 15.76 -26.49
CA THR A 120 -35.32 16.91 -26.41
C THR A 120 -36.72 16.33 -26.25
N GLY A 121 -37.01 15.85 -25.06
CA GLY A 121 -38.29 15.26 -24.71
C GLY A 121 -38.60 15.57 -23.25
N PRO A 122 -39.85 15.88 -22.91
CA PRO A 122 -40.25 16.08 -21.52
C PRO A 122 -40.01 14.78 -20.75
N LYS A 123 -39.06 14.80 -19.80
CA LYS A 123 -38.86 13.70 -18.86
C LYS A 123 -40.02 13.72 -17.88
N ASN A 124 -40.82 12.66 -17.90
CA ASN A 124 -41.83 12.38 -16.87
C ASN A 124 -41.38 11.15 -16.09
N PRO A 125 -41.26 11.24 -14.74
CA PRO A 125 -41.54 12.41 -13.89
C PRO A 125 -40.49 13.54 -14.02
N PRO A 126 -40.84 14.78 -13.63
CA PRO A 126 -39.90 15.90 -13.59
C PRO A 126 -38.70 15.58 -12.70
N PRO A 127 -37.50 16.07 -13.04
CA PRO A 127 -36.32 15.85 -12.21
C PRO A 127 -36.51 16.45 -10.82
N ASP A 128 -36.08 15.71 -9.80
CA ASP A 128 -36.17 16.14 -8.41
C ASP A 128 -35.44 17.48 -8.18
N PRO A 129 -35.93 18.34 -7.26
CA PRO A 129 -35.31 19.62 -6.96
C PRO A 129 -33.88 19.43 -6.41
N LEU A 130 -32.98 20.35 -6.77
CA LEU A 130 -31.56 20.35 -6.35
C LEU A 130 -31.39 20.23 -4.83
N GLU A 131 -32.35 20.72 -4.06
CA GLU A 131 -32.39 20.68 -2.59
C GLU A 131 -32.48 19.25 -2.01
N THR A 132 -32.94 18.27 -2.79
CA THR A 132 -33.08 16.86 -2.35
C THR A 132 -31.98 15.94 -2.87
N THR A 133 -31.06 16.46 -3.70
CA THR A 133 -30.05 15.66 -4.39
C THR A 133 -28.69 15.75 -3.71
N LEU A 134 -28.61 15.49 -2.41
CA LEU A 134 -27.33 15.23 -1.73
C LEU A 134 -26.94 13.77 -1.95
N ARG A 135 -26.50 13.44 -3.17
CA ARG A 135 -25.76 12.21 -3.42
C ARG A 135 -24.29 12.55 -3.46
N GLU A 136 -23.61 12.31 -2.36
CA GLU A 136 -22.16 12.21 -2.33
C GLU A 136 -21.74 11.26 -3.47
N GLY A 137 -20.98 11.79 -4.43
CA GLY A 137 -20.54 11.03 -5.60
C GLY A 137 -19.70 9.85 -5.15
N GLN A 138 -19.84 8.70 -5.81
CA GLN A 138 -19.00 7.54 -5.50
C GLN A 138 -17.55 7.84 -5.86
N GLU A 139 -16.62 7.54 -4.95
CA GLU A 139 -15.19 7.76 -5.18
C GLU A 139 -14.69 6.88 -6.32
N LEU A 140 -14.05 7.52 -7.31
CA LEU A 140 -13.44 6.89 -8.47
C LEU A 140 -11.93 7.07 -8.42
N TYR A 141 -11.23 6.06 -8.90
CA TYR A 141 -9.78 5.99 -8.95
C TYR A 141 -9.34 5.72 -10.38
N GLN A 142 -8.22 6.32 -10.77
CA GLN A 142 -7.59 6.08 -12.06
C GLN A 142 -6.18 5.52 -11.86
N ALA A 143 -5.81 4.57 -12.71
CA ALA A 143 -4.46 4.04 -12.73
C ALA A 143 -4.06 3.60 -14.15
N GLU A 144 -2.77 3.64 -14.46
CA GLU A 144 -2.23 3.31 -15.79
C GLU A 144 -1.32 2.07 -15.72
N GLY A 145 -1.41 1.22 -16.74
CA GLY A 145 -0.64 -0.01 -16.78
C GLY A 145 -0.69 -0.71 -18.12
N THR A 146 -0.22 -1.94 -18.16
CA THR A 146 -0.18 -2.77 -19.36
C THR A 146 -1.21 -3.87 -19.24
N PHE A 147 -2.13 -3.98 -20.19
CA PHE A 147 -3.09 -5.06 -20.24
C PHE A 147 -2.39 -6.40 -20.42
N VAL A 148 -2.68 -7.36 -19.56
CA VAL A 148 -2.10 -8.71 -19.58
C VAL A 148 -3.06 -9.71 -20.22
N GLY A 149 -4.34 -9.62 -19.88
CA GLY A 149 -5.35 -10.57 -20.32
C GLY A 149 -6.61 -10.53 -19.47
N ILE A 150 -7.48 -11.51 -19.67
CA ILE A 150 -8.70 -11.72 -18.89
C ILE A 150 -8.53 -13.02 -18.10
N SER A 151 -8.80 -12.99 -16.79
CA SER A 151 -8.74 -14.18 -15.94
C SER A 151 -9.86 -15.18 -16.29
N ALA A 152 -9.73 -16.43 -15.81
CA ALA A 152 -10.79 -17.43 -15.95
C ALA A 152 -12.13 -16.98 -15.32
N ASP A 153 -12.06 -16.15 -14.28
CA ASP A 153 -13.23 -15.58 -13.58
C ASP A 153 -13.82 -14.34 -14.27
N GLY A 154 -13.27 -13.94 -15.42
CA GLY A 154 -13.74 -12.77 -16.18
C GLY A 154 -13.29 -11.44 -15.59
N GLU A 155 -12.12 -11.39 -14.95
CA GLU A 155 -11.50 -10.15 -14.47
C GLU A 155 -10.48 -9.62 -15.48
N LEU A 156 -10.43 -8.30 -15.65
CA LEU A 156 -9.40 -7.64 -16.44
C LEU A 156 -8.08 -7.63 -15.65
N LEU A 157 -6.99 -8.15 -16.21
CA LEU A 157 -5.67 -8.17 -15.59
C LEU A 157 -4.79 -7.08 -16.18
N VAL A 158 -4.26 -6.20 -15.33
CA VAL A 158 -3.38 -5.11 -15.72
C VAL A 158 -2.11 -5.14 -14.88
N ARG A 159 -0.96 -5.11 -15.54
CA ARG A 159 0.35 -5.01 -14.92
C ARG A 159 0.78 -3.55 -14.84
N PHE A 160 1.02 -3.07 -13.64
CA PHE A 160 1.43 -1.70 -13.37
C PHE A 160 2.93 -1.52 -13.63
N PRO A 161 3.41 -0.26 -13.76
CA PRO A 161 4.85 0.03 -13.89
C PRO A 161 5.69 -0.56 -12.75
N SER A 162 5.09 -0.76 -11.59
CA SER A 162 5.71 -1.44 -10.43
C SER A 162 5.94 -2.94 -10.64
N GLY A 163 5.54 -3.53 -11.76
CA GLY A 163 5.59 -4.97 -12.04
C GLY A 163 4.43 -5.76 -11.44
N ARG A 164 3.68 -5.18 -10.50
CA ARG A 164 2.51 -5.80 -9.87
C ARG A 164 1.35 -5.94 -10.84
N GLN A 165 0.61 -7.03 -10.71
CA GLN A 165 -0.61 -7.27 -11.48
C GLN A 165 -1.84 -7.05 -10.61
N TYR A 166 -2.74 -6.19 -11.05
CA TYR A 166 -4.05 -6.02 -10.42
C TYR A 166 -5.16 -6.60 -11.29
N SER A 167 -6.16 -7.17 -10.63
CA SER A 167 -7.38 -7.64 -11.27
C SER A 167 -8.54 -6.67 -11.02
N PHE A 168 -9.35 -6.48 -12.05
CA PHE A 168 -10.51 -5.60 -12.03
C PHE A 168 -11.76 -6.37 -12.43
N LEU A 169 -12.76 -6.34 -11.56
CA LEU A 169 -14.08 -6.87 -11.84
C LEU A 169 -14.74 -6.08 -12.95
N ALA A 170 -14.84 -6.68 -14.12
CA ALA A 170 -15.51 -6.12 -15.28
C ALA A 170 -16.82 -6.86 -15.54
N GLN A 171 -17.85 -6.15 -16.00
CA GLN A 171 -19.03 -6.82 -16.53
C GLN A 171 -18.68 -7.47 -17.86
N SER A 172 -19.20 -8.66 -18.14
CA SER A 172 -18.93 -9.38 -19.40
C SER A 172 -19.24 -8.54 -20.65
N ARG A 173 -20.22 -7.64 -20.56
CA ARG A 173 -20.55 -6.68 -21.64
C ARG A 173 -19.47 -5.62 -21.88
N GLN A 174 -18.78 -5.18 -20.83
CA GLN A 174 -17.64 -4.24 -20.95
C GLN A 174 -16.48 -4.94 -21.64
N LEU A 175 -16.10 -6.15 -21.18
CA LEU A 175 -14.99 -6.92 -21.75
C LEU A 175 -15.18 -7.23 -23.24
N ARG A 176 -16.40 -7.61 -23.66
CA ARG A 176 -16.69 -7.90 -25.08
C ARG A 176 -16.56 -6.70 -26.02
N ARG A 177 -16.61 -5.47 -25.48
CA ARG A 177 -16.51 -4.23 -26.28
C ARG A 177 -15.10 -3.67 -26.32
N LEU A 178 -14.20 -4.20 -25.52
CA LEU A 178 -12.82 -3.77 -25.42
C LEU A 178 -11.99 -4.56 -26.43
N ASP A 179 -11.46 -3.87 -27.45
CA ASP A 179 -10.47 -4.44 -28.37
C ASP A 179 -9.07 -4.26 -27.78
N LEU A 180 -8.77 -5.06 -26.75
CA LEU A 180 -7.51 -4.99 -26.02
C LEU A 180 -6.61 -6.16 -26.38
N ARG A 181 -5.34 -5.85 -26.68
CA ARG A 181 -4.30 -6.85 -26.95
C ARG A 181 -3.33 -6.94 -25.78
N PRO A 182 -2.92 -8.14 -25.33
CA PRO A 182 -1.87 -8.26 -24.32
C PRO A 182 -0.63 -7.45 -24.68
N GLY A 183 -0.10 -6.68 -23.73
CA GLY A 183 1.01 -5.75 -23.95
C GLY A 183 0.57 -4.31 -24.29
N GLN A 184 -0.71 -4.06 -24.52
CA GLN A 184 -1.23 -2.71 -24.76
C GLN A 184 -1.22 -1.89 -23.47
N HIS A 185 -0.76 -0.64 -23.56
CA HIS A 185 -0.89 0.31 -22.46
C HIS A 185 -2.35 0.74 -22.33
N VAL A 186 -2.88 0.71 -21.12
CA VAL A 186 -4.26 1.01 -20.80
C VAL A 186 -4.36 1.90 -19.57
N ARG A 187 -5.34 2.78 -19.59
CA ARG A 187 -5.76 3.56 -18.42
C ARG A 187 -7.07 3.00 -17.91
N VAL A 188 -7.09 2.59 -16.65
CA VAL A 188 -8.27 1.99 -16.02
C VAL A 188 -8.89 2.97 -15.04
N VAL A 189 -10.20 3.16 -15.13
CA VAL A 189 -11.01 3.86 -14.13
C VAL A 189 -11.81 2.82 -13.36
N TYR A 190 -11.71 2.84 -12.04
CA TYR A 190 -12.34 1.85 -11.17
C TYR A 190 -12.87 2.49 -9.88
N ARG A 191 -13.62 1.69 -9.12
CA ARG A 191 -14.03 2.01 -7.75
C ARG A 191 -13.82 0.82 -6.84
N TYR A 192 -13.66 1.08 -5.56
CA TYR A 192 -13.65 0.02 -4.55
C TYR A 192 -15.07 -0.48 -4.29
N HIS A 193 -15.26 -1.79 -4.40
CA HIS A 193 -16.48 -2.49 -4.03
C HIS A 193 -16.21 -3.33 -2.79
N TRP A 194 -16.83 -2.94 -1.69
CA TRP A 194 -16.82 -3.67 -0.43
C TRP A 194 -17.86 -4.80 -0.48
N ARG A 195 -17.46 -6.05 -0.24
CA ARG A 195 -18.36 -7.20 -0.04
C ARG A 195 -18.30 -7.67 1.42
N GLY A 196 -19.46 -8.07 1.96
CA GLY A 196 -19.55 -8.76 3.25
C GLY A 196 -19.05 -7.97 4.46
N GLY A 197 -19.69 -6.84 4.80
CA GLY A 197 -19.44 -6.12 6.05
C GLY A 197 -18.01 -5.58 6.21
N GLY A 198 -17.28 -5.33 5.11
CA GLY A 198 -15.94 -4.74 5.12
C GLY A 198 -14.77 -5.75 5.02
N ARG A 199 -15.04 -7.05 4.86
CA ARG A 199 -14.01 -8.09 4.84
C ARG A 199 -13.29 -8.28 3.50
N GLU A 200 -13.89 -7.83 2.40
CA GLU A 200 -13.32 -7.99 1.06
C GLU A 200 -13.46 -6.71 0.25
N VAL A 201 -12.34 -6.20 -0.27
CA VAL A 201 -12.28 -5.03 -1.15
C VAL A 201 -11.91 -5.49 -2.54
N ARG A 202 -12.82 -5.33 -3.51
CA ARG A 202 -12.56 -5.63 -4.91
C ARG A 202 -12.57 -4.37 -5.75
N ARG A 203 -11.72 -4.31 -6.78
CA ARG A 203 -11.69 -3.19 -7.73
C ARG A 203 -12.71 -3.44 -8.83
N ARG A 204 -13.77 -2.63 -8.89
CA ARG A 204 -14.79 -2.73 -9.94
C ARG A 204 -14.50 -1.74 -11.05
N LEU A 205 -14.33 -2.29 -12.26
CA LEU A 205 -14.03 -1.53 -13.46
C LEU A 205 -15.22 -0.65 -13.88
N ILE A 206 -14.93 0.61 -14.16
CA ILE A 206 -15.88 1.59 -14.72
C ILE A 206 -15.62 1.75 -16.22
N SER A 207 -14.39 2.06 -16.60
CA SER A 207 -13.96 2.19 -18.00
C SER A 207 -12.48 1.81 -18.17
N VAL A 208 -12.12 1.54 -19.42
CA VAL A 208 -10.74 1.34 -19.88
C VAL A 208 -10.55 2.20 -21.10
N GLU A 209 -9.46 2.95 -21.15
CA GLU A 209 -8.98 3.74 -22.30
C GLU A 209 -7.67 3.16 -22.82
#